data_AF-A0A432KIH4-F1
#
_entry.id   AF-A0A432KIH4-F1
#
_cell.length_a   1.000
_cell.length_b   1.000
_cell.length_c   1.000
_cell.angle_alpha   90.00
_cell.angle_beta   90.00
_cell.angle_gamma   90.00
#
_symmetry.space_group_name_H-M   'P 1'
#
loop_
_entity.id
_entity.type
_entity.pdbx_description
1 polymer ?
#
loop_
_entity_poly.entity_id
_entity_poly.type
_entity_poly.pdbx_seq_one_letter_code
_entity_poly.pdbx_strand_id
1 'polypeptide(L)'
;MQKGYRESSLYPIVVCNKTKRVEKMKVGDLYSFTNNRIRVMMFDEKEVFYQTINEDDSFVYAKNKTLSYYRTTREYFEENSTLIKHLALTEQEIEIHRPDLPLRLNCFSGLFWTNKNFENETDLNDFLKIAEIDIEKLDGLNSPKVVIFPTSQQQSHKKSILMENTAGQFSGRELMLQCFVIQSEYVKPEKLYFSRFRLIPNGREEKRLSGIGMYRLGIKGNVPSYYLGGEMSMMELESENNLIVEK
;
A
#
# COMPACT_ATOMS: atom_id res chain seq x y z
N MET A 1 -66.14 -25.45 6.60
CA MET A 1 -64.98 -25.21 5.70
C MET A 1 -63.85 -24.64 6.53
N GLN A 2 -62.66 -25.21 6.34
CA GLN A 2 -61.40 -24.93 7.03
C GLN A 2 -60.80 -23.55 6.71
N LYS A 3 -59.87 -23.14 7.60
CA LYS A 3 -58.70 -22.22 7.50
C LYS A 3 -58.81 -21.11 8.55
N GLY A 4 -58.02 -21.03 9.63
CA GLY A 4 -56.74 -21.67 9.95
C GLY A 4 -55.56 -20.80 9.51
N TYR A 5 -55.18 -19.78 10.30
CA TYR A 5 -53.90 -19.05 10.25
C TYR A 5 -53.64 -18.46 11.66
N ARG A 6 -52.90 -19.19 12.51
CA ARG A 6 -51.45 -19.10 12.79
C ARG A 6 -51.06 -17.90 13.64
N GLU A 7 -50.95 -18.16 14.95
CA GLU A 7 -50.21 -17.39 15.94
C GLU A 7 -48.77 -17.16 15.48
N SER A 8 -48.35 -15.90 15.44
CA SER A 8 -46.95 -15.52 15.25
C SER A 8 -46.21 -15.62 16.58
N SER A 9 -45.44 -16.70 16.74
CA SER A 9 -44.48 -16.88 17.83
C SER A 9 -43.39 -15.82 17.77
N LEU A 10 -43.38 -14.91 18.75
CA LEU A 10 -42.26 -14.00 19.01
C LEU A 10 -41.07 -14.82 19.51
N TYR A 11 -40.13 -15.13 18.62
CA TYR A 11 -38.83 -15.63 19.03
C TYR A 11 -38.01 -14.47 19.61
N PRO A 12 -37.36 -14.63 20.77
CA PRO A 12 -36.45 -13.62 21.27
C PRO A 12 -35.25 -13.51 20.32
N ILE A 13 -35.00 -12.29 19.84
CA ILE A 13 -33.76 -11.91 19.17
C ILE A 13 -32.66 -12.06 20.21
N VAL A 14 -31.90 -13.15 20.13
CA VAL A 14 -30.65 -13.30 20.87
C VAL A 14 -29.66 -12.34 20.23
N VAL A 15 -29.58 -11.12 20.76
CA VAL A 15 -28.46 -10.21 20.51
C VAL A 15 -27.24 -10.84 21.17
N CYS A 16 -26.57 -11.71 20.42
CA CYS A 16 -25.31 -12.30 20.83
C CYS A 16 -24.24 -11.23 20.72
N ASN A 17 -24.16 -10.34 21.71
CA ASN A 17 -23.00 -9.48 21.92
C ASN A 17 -21.85 -10.38 22.41
N LYS A 18 -21.28 -11.16 21.50
CA LYS A 18 -19.93 -11.69 21.68
C LYS A 18 -19.01 -10.49 21.51
N THR A 19 -18.61 -9.90 22.62
CA THR A 19 -17.35 -9.18 22.74
C THR A 19 -16.26 -10.19 22.37
N LYS A 20 -16.03 -10.34 21.07
CA LYS A 20 -14.94 -11.14 20.51
C LYS A 20 -13.69 -10.48 21.07
N ARG A 21 -12.99 -11.18 21.97
CA ARG A 21 -11.66 -10.78 22.39
C ARG A 21 -10.85 -10.72 21.10
N VAL A 22 -10.56 -9.53 20.59
CA VAL A 22 -9.75 -9.37 19.38
C VAL A 22 -8.34 -9.78 19.79
N GLU A 23 -7.99 -11.04 19.51
CA GLU A 23 -6.62 -11.49 19.66
C GLU A 23 -5.74 -10.62 18.77
N LYS A 24 -4.68 -10.07 19.35
CA LYS A 24 -3.81 -9.12 18.66
C LYS A 24 -3.10 -9.83 17.51
N MET A 25 -3.40 -9.42 16.29
CA MET A 25 -2.74 -9.87 15.06
C MET A 25 -1.22 -9.72 15.15
N LYS A 26 -0.48 -10.71 14.61
CA LYS A 26 0.97 -10.73 14.52
C LYS A 26 1.42 -11.01 13.09
N VAL A 27 2.63 -10.56 12.77
CA VAL A 27 3.28 -10.88 11.49
C VAL A 27 3.52 -12.39 11.40
N GLY A 28 3.15 -12.97 10.26
CA GLY A 28 3.19 -14.40 9.98
C GLY A 28 1.91 -15.16 10.32
N ASP A 29 0.98 -14.58 11.08
CA ASP A 29 -0.28 -15.24 11.43
C ASP A 29 -1.08 -15.68 10.21
N LEU A 30 -1.77 -16.81 10.34
CA LEU A 30 -2.61 -17.38 9.30
C LEU A 30 -4.07 -17.06 9.56
N TYR A 31 -4.78 -16.59 8.54
CA TYR A 31 -6.20 -16.26 8.61
C TYR A 31 -6.98 -16.90 7.48
N SER A 32 -8.27 -17.13 7.74
CA SER A 32 -9.27 -17.25 6.69
C SER A 32 -9.82 -15.84 6.42
N PHE A 33 -9.68 -15.37 5.18
CA PHE A 33 -10.10 -14.03 4.76
C PHE A 33 -10.66 -14.09 3.34
N THR A 34 -11.89 -13.64 3.13
CA THR A 34 -12.56 -13.66 1.80
C THR A 34 -12.53 -15.04 1.12
N ASN A 35 -12.76 -16.12 1.87
CA ASN A 35 -12.69 -17.52 1.42
C ASN A 35 -11.30 -17.99 0.97
N ASN A 36 -10.23 -17.26 1.30
CA ASN A 36 -8.86 -17.66 1.04
C ASN A 36 -8.12 -17.92 2.37
N ARG A 37 -7.21 -18.89 2.35
CA ARG A 37 -6.22 -19.06 3.42
C ARG A 37 -5.05 -18.12 3.13
N ILE A 38 -4.80 -17.18 4.04
CA ILE A 38 -3.79 -16.14 3.86
C ILE A 38 -2.81 -16.13 5.02
N ARG A 39 -1.63 -15.58 4.75
CA ARG A 39 -0.60 -15.27 5.74
C ARG A 39 -0.35 -13.77 5.77
N VAL A 40 -0.41 -13.19 6.97
CA VAL A 40 -0.10 -11.77 7.18
C VAL A 40 1.40 -11.56 7.04
N MET A 41 1.80 -10.72 6.09
CA MET A 41 3.22 -10.46 5.80
C MET A 41 3.75 -9.28 6.60
N MET A 42 2.95 -8.23 6.75
CA MET A 42 3.26 -6.98 7.46
C MET A 42 1.97 -6.17 7.61
N PHE A 43 1.94 -5.24 8.55
CA PHE A 43 0.79 -4.34 8.74
C PHE A 43 1.22 -3.12 9.57
N ASP A 44 0.45 -2.05 9.45
CA ASP A 44 0.56 -0.86 10.29
C ASP A 44 -0.82 -0.51 10.88
N GLU A 45 -1.03 0.74 11.30
CA GLU A 45 -2.34 1.21 11.77
C GLU A 45 -3.40 1.32 10.65
N LYS A 46 -3.01 1.40 9.37
CA LYS A 46 -3.90 1.66 8.24
C LYS A 46 -4.23 0.40 7.43
N GLU A 47 -3.23 -0.44 7.17
CA GLU A 47 -3.36 -1.52 6.20
C GLU A 47 -2.67 -2.82 6.62
N VAL A 48 -3.20 -3.93 6.10
CA VAL A 48 -2.66 -5.27 6.28
C VAL A 48 -2.21 -5.79 4.93
N PHE A 49 -0.95 -6.18 4.84
CA PHE A 49 -0.35 -6.81 3.67
C PHE A 49 -0.33 -8.32 3.89
N TYR A 50 -0.78 -9.08 2.89
CA TYR A 50 -0.92 -10.53 3.00
C TYR A 50 -0.63 -11.27 1.69
N GLN A 51 -0.48 -12.58 1.81
CA GLN A 51 -0.31 -13.51 0.69
C GLN A 51 -1.19 -14.74 0.87
N THR A 52 -1.66 -15.30 -0.24
CA THR A 52 -2.37 -16.58 -0.23
C THR A 52 -1.38 -17.72 0.00
N ILE A 53 -1.78 -18.68 0.83
CA ILE A 53 -1.01 -19.88 1.14
C ILE A 53 -1.82 -21.14 0.83
N ASN A 54 -1.11 -22.24 0.57
CA ASN A 54 -1.66 -23.58 0.39
C ASN A 54 -2.05 -24.20 1.75
N GLU A 55 -2.68 -25.38 1.72
CA GLU A 55 -3.06 -26.12 2.94
C GLU A 55 -1.86 -26.58 3.77
N ASP A 56 -0.71 -26.80 3.12
CA ASP A 56 0.57 -27.13 3.77
C ASP A 56 1.32 -25.88 4.29
N ASP A 57 0.63 -24.73 4.32
CA ASP A 57 1.12 -23.40 4.70
C ASP A 57 2.26 -22.83 3.82
N SER A 58 2.57 -23.47 2.69
CA SER A 58 3.49 -22.92 1.70
C SER A 58 2.86 -21.75 0.95
N PHE A 59 3.66 -20.75 0.57
CA PHE A 59 3.17 -19.68 -0.29
C PHE A 59 2.81 -20.23 -1.68
N VAL A 60 1.66 -19.81 -2.21
CA VAL A 60 1.24 -20.17 -3.59
C VAL A 60 2.31 -19.75 -4.61
N TYR A 61 3.03 -18.66 -4.33
CA TYR A 61 4.07 -18.11 -5.20
C TYR A 61 5.49 -18.26 -4.63
N ALA A 62 5.72 -19.24 -3.73
CA ALA A 62 6.99 -19.41 -2.99
C ALA A 62 8.26 -19.44 -3.85
N LYS A 63 8.18 -19.91 -5.10
CA LYS A 63 9.34 -20.02 -6.00
C LYS A 63 9.78 -18.70 -6.63
N ASN A 64 9.00 -17.63 -6.44
CA ASN A 64 9.25 -16.37 -7.10
C ASN A 64 10.06 -15.45 -6.17
N LYS A 65 11.27 -15.07 -6.63
CA LYS A 65 12.05 -13.99 -5.99
C LYS A 65 11.38 -12.61 -6.11
N THR A 66 10.27 -12.52 -6.83
CA THR A 66 9.52 -11.29 -7.11
C THR A 66 8.05 -11.52 -6.84
N LEU A 67 7.45 -10.62 -6.08
CA LEU A 67 6.08 -10.75 -5.60
C LEU A 67 5.53 -9.35 -5.33
N SER A 68 4.26 -9.12 -5.65
CA SER A 68 3.50 -7.98 -5.13
C SER A 68 2.56 -8.48 -4.05
N TYR A 69 2.44 -7.74 -2.96
CA TYR A 69 1.54 -8.09 -1.87
C TYR A 69 0.11 -7.73 -2.19
N TYR A 70 -0.81 -8.59 -1.78
CA TYR A 70 -2.18 -8.14 -1.58
C TYR A 70 -2.21 -7.29 -0.32
N ARG A 71 -3.10 -6.30 -0.30
CA ARG A 71 -3.30 -5.47 0.87
C ARG A 71 -4.77 -5.11 1.01
N THR A 72 -5.17 -4.68 2.19
CA THR A 72 -6.53 -4.22 2.50
C THR A 72 -6.48 -3.29 3.70
N THR A 73 -7.55 -2.53 3.96
CA THR A 73 -7.60 -1.71 5.17
C THR A 73 -7.61 -2.61 6.40
N ARG A 74 -6.96 -2.15 7.47
CA ARG A 74 -6.86 -2.93 8.70
C ARG A 74 -8.22 -3.20 9.33
N GLU A 75 -9.08 -2.19 9.35
CA GLU A 75 -10.45 -2.30 9.83
C GLU A 75 -11.20 -3.41 9.09
N TYR A 76 -11.21 -3.36 7.75
CA TYR A 76 -11.89 -4.37 6.94
C TYR A 76 -11.31 -5.78 7.17
N PHE A 77 -9.99 -5.90 7.30
CA PHE A 77 -9.35 -7.17 7.62
C PHE A 77 -9.80 -7.73 8.97
N GLU A 78 -9.77 -6.92 10.02
CA GLU A 78 -10.12 -7.33 11.38
C GLU A 78 -11.60 -7.76 11.49
N GLU A 79 -12.49 -7.11 10.73
CA GLU A 79 -13.91 -7.46 10.67
C GLU A 79 -14.20 -8.74 9.87
N ASN A 80 -13.45 -8.98 8.80
CA ASN A 80 -13.77 -10.00 7.79
C ASN A 80 -12.82 -11.20 7.80
N SER A 81 -11.98 -11.34 8.82
CA SER A 81 -11.03 -12.43 8.96
C SER A 81 -11.28 -13.28 10.21
N THR A 82 -10.81 -14.53 10.16
CA THR A 82 -10.79 -15.44 11.31
C THR A 82 -9.40 -16.05 11.44
N LEU A 83 -8.76 -15.87 12.60
CA LEU A 83 -7.47 -16.46 12.91
C LEU A 83 -7.56 -17.98 12.82
N ILE A 84 -6.61 -18.57 12.11
CA ILE A 84 -6.44 -20.02 11.99
C ILE A 84 -5.39 -20.50 12.98
N LYS A 85 -4.18 -19.91 12.91
CA LYS A 85 -3.08 -20.20 13.84
C LYS A 85 -2.01 -19.12 13.79
N HIS A 86 -1.25 -19.03 14.88
CA HIS A 86 0.00 -18.26 14.92
C HIS A 86 1.12 -19.04 14.23
N LEU A 87 1.80 -18.40 13.29
CA LEU A 87 2.94 -18.98 12.58
C LEU A 87 3.94 -17.89 12.21
N ALA A 88 4.87 -17.58 13.13
CA ALA A 88 5.89 -16.57 12.90
C ALA A 88 6.64 -16.79 11.58
N LEU A 89 7.02 -15.69 10.92
CA LEU A 89 7.94 -15.76 9.79
C LEU A 89 9.27 -16.36 10.24
N THR A 90 9.88 -17.18 9.39
CA THR A 90 11.25 -17.65 9.58
C THR A 90 12.23 -16.50 9.43
N GLU A 91 13.47 -16.66 9.93
CA GLU A 91 14.52 -15.64 9.78
C GLU A 91 14.78 -15.29 8.31
N GLN A 92 14.79 -16.29 7.42
CA GLN A 92 14.93 -16.08 5.99
C GLN A 92 13.76 -15.29 5.38
N GLU A 93 12.53 -15.58 5.81
CA GLU A 93 11.35 -14.82 5.39
C GLU A 93 11.40 -13.37 5.89
N ILE A 94 11.87 -13.14 7.12
CA ILE A 94 12.06 -11.80 7.69
C ILE A 94 13.11 -11.02 6.90
N GLU A 95 14.25 -11.65 6.58
CA GLU A 95 15.32 -11.02 5.79
C GLU A 95 14.85 -10.59 4.40
N ILE A 96 14.02 -11.41 3.74
CA ILE A 96 13.51 -11.14 2.40
C ILE A 96 12.39 -10.11 2.43
N HIS A 97 11.37 -10.33 3.28
CA HIS A 97 10.14 -9.55 3.25
C HIS A 97 10.26 -8.23 4.00
N ARG A 98 11.19 -8.15 4.96
CA ARG A 98 11.50 -6.96 5.76
C ARG A 98 10.23 -6.30 6.31
N PRO A 99 9.47 -7.04 7.15
CA PRO A 99 8.22 -6.52 7.75
C PRO A 99 8.46 -5.33 8.69
N ASP A 100 9.71 -5.07 9.06
CA ASP A 100 10.15 -3.90 9.82
C ASP A 100 10.20 -2.61 9.00
N LEU A 101 10.21 -2.70 7.66
CA LEU A 101 10.24 -1.53 6.80
C LEU A 101 8.88 -0.86 6.70
N PRO A 102 8.85 0.48 6.57
CA PRO A 102 7.61 1.25 6.53
C PRO A 102 6.76 0.89 5.31
N LEU A 103 5.44 0.85 5.48
CA LEU A 103 4.50 0.57 4.39
C LEU A 103 4.26 1.80 3.50
N ARG A 104 4.42 2.98 4.09
CA ARG A 104 4.28 4.29 3.46
C ARG A 104 5.45 5.17 3.87
N LEU A 105 5.95 5.98 2.94
CA LEU A 105 7.07 6.89 3.18
C LEU A 105 6.81 8.20 2.46
N ASN A 106 7.13 9.32 3.14
CA ASN A 106 7.22 10.65 2.54
C ASN A 106 5.98 11.02 1.70
N CYS A 107 4.79 10.78 2.26
CA CYS A 107 3.50 11.08 1.65
C CYS A 107 3.12 12.54 1.93
N PHE A 108 3.14 13.39 0.90
CA PHE A 108 2.90 14.83 1.03
C PHE A 108 1.80 15.30 0.09
N SER A 109 0.88 16.09 0.64
CA SER A 109 -0.15 16.81 -0.10
C SER A 109 0.42 18.07 -0.77
N GLY A 110 -0.24 18.58 -1.81
CA GLY A 110 0.09 19.89 -2.38
C GLY A 110 1.39 19.96 -3.19
N LEU A 111 2.10 18.84 -3.34
CA LEU A 111 3.30 18.71 -4.15
C LEU A 111 3.09 17.70 -5.28
N PHE A 112 3.82 17.85 -6.39
CA PHE A 112 3.78 16.90 -7.48
C PHE A 112 5.18 16.48 -7.88
N TRP A 113 5.33 15.21 -8.29
CA TRP A 113 6.53 14.77 -9.01
C TRP A 113 6.72 15.66 -10.24
N THR A 114 7.93 16.12 -10.48
CA THR A 114 8.22 17.04 -11.58
C THR A 114 9.13 16.37 -12.60
N ASN A 115 9.21 16.95 -13.79
CA ASN A 115 10.22 16.58 -14.78
C ASN A 115 11.58 17.28 -14.51
N LYS A 116 11.70 18.02 -13.40
CA LYS A 116 12.96 18.65 -13.00
C LYS A 116 13.87 17.56 -12.44
N ASN A 117 15.04 17.44 -13.05
CA ASN A 117 16.11 16.64 -12.49
C ASN A 117 16.86 17.51 -11.47
N PHE A 118 16.93 17.07 -10.22
CA PHE A 118 17.63 17.78 -9.16
C PHE A 118 19.07 17.27 -9.13
N GLU A 119 20.04 18.17 -9.31
CA GLU A 119 21.46 17.78 -9.41
C GLU A 119 22.09 17.51 -8.04
N ASN A 120 21.55 18.14 -6.98
CA ASN A 120 22.08 18.07 -5.63
C ASN A 120 20.96 18.21 -4.59
N GLU A 121 21.29 17.92 -3.32
CA GLU A 121 20.35 18.02 -2.20
C GLU A 121 19.86 19.45 -1.94
N THR A 122 20.68 20.47 -2.19
CA THR A 122 20.30 21.88 -1.96
C THR A 122 19.11 22.27 -2.84
N ASP A 123 19.17 21.93 -4.13
CA ASP A 123 18.10 22.24 -5.09
C ASP A 123 16.79 21.52 -4.73
N LEU A 124 16.88 20.29 -4.25
CA LEU A 124 15.73 19.54 -3.76
C LEU A 124 15.16 20.18 -2.49
N ASN A 125 16.03 20.51 -1.53
CA ASN A 125 15.64 21.08 -0.26
C ASN A 125 14.90 22.41 -0.45
N ASP A 126 15.38 23.28 -1.33
CA ASP A 126 14.71 24.55 -1.62
C ASP A 126 13.35 24.32 -2.27
N PHE A 127 13.24 23.33 -3.17
CA PHE A 127 11.96 22.95 -3.76
C PHE A 127 10.96 22.39 -2.72
N LEU A 128 11.41 21.53 -1.81
CA LEU A 128 10.58 20.98 -0.74
C LEU A 128 10.14 22.06 0.26
N LYS A 129 11.01 23.02 0.60
CA LYS A 129 10.68 24.16 1.47
C LYS A 129 9.60 25.06 0.85
N ILE A 130 9.66 25.31 -0.47
CA ILE A 130 8.62 26.08 -1.17
C ILE A 130 7.27 25.38 -1.06
N ALA A 131 7.26 24.05 -1.03
CA ALA A 131 6.06 23.24 -0.80
C ALA A 131 5.73 23.05 0.70
N GLU A 132 6.36 23.82 1.59
CA GLU A 132 6.15 23.78 3.05
C GLU A 132 6.44 22.41 3.70
N ILE A 133 7.30 21.59 3.08
CA ILE A 133 7.73 20.31 3.63
C ILE A 133 8.91 20.50 4.58
N ASP A 134 8.75 19.98 5.80
CA ASP A 134 9.79 19.94 6.82
C ASP A 134 10.82 18.85 6.49
N ILE A 135 11.97 19.29 5.97
CA ILE A 135 13.04 18.39 5.49
C ILE A 135 13.60 17.51 6.62
N GLU A 136 13.59 17.99 7.87
CA GLU A 136 14.09 17.21 9.02
C GLU A 136 13.16 16.06 9.39
N LYS A 137 11.93 16.05 8.85
CA LYS A 137 10.94 14.97 9.01
C LYS A 137 10.86 14.02 7.82
N LEU A 138 11.78 14.14 6.85
CA LEU A 138 11.85 13.16 5.78
C LEU A 138 12.27 11.81 6.34
N ASP A 139 11.41 10.82 6.15
CA ASP A 139 11.67 9.47 6.59
C ASP A 139 12.68 8.80 5.66
N GLY A 140 13.72 8.22 6.26
CA GLY A 140 14.69 7.38 5.57
C GLY A 140 14.21 5.94 5.39
N LEU A 141 15.07 5.11 4.80
CA LEU A 141 14.81 3.69 4.64
C LEU A 141 16.02 2.90 5.13
N ASN A 142 15.83 2.12 6.20
CA ASN A 142 16.86 1.26 6.77
C ASN A 142 17.07 -0.03 5.94
N SER A 143 17.51 0.13 4.70
CA SER A 143 17.80 -0.98 3.80
C SER A 143 18.99 -0.62 2.90
N PRO A 144 19.94 -1.53 2.67
CA PRO A 144 21.06 -1.30 1.75
C PRO A 144 20.59 -1.25 0.29
N LYS A 145 19.46 -1.88 -0.01
CA LYS A 145 18.92 -1.99 -1.37
C LYS A 145 17.42 -1.80 -1.36
N VAL A 146 16.90 -1.13 -2.38
CA VAL A 146 15.47 -0.98 -2.61
C VAL A 146 15.19 -0.92 -4.09
N VAL A 147 14.09 -1.53 -4.51
CA VAL A 147 13.61 -1.44 -5.89
C VAL A 147 12.48 -0.41 -5.96
N ILE A 148 12.66 0.63 -6.76
CA ILE A 148 11.68 1.68 -7.00
C ILE A 148 10.95 1.43 -8.31
N PHE A 149 9.63 1.46 -8.27
CA PHE A 149 8.74 1.42 -9.43
C PHE A 149 8.20 2.82 -9.69
N PRO A 150 8.82 3.58 -10.61
CA PRO A 150 8.23 4.82 -11.06
C PRO A 150 6.90 4.56 -11.77
N THR A 151 6.03 5.56 -11.77
CA THR A 151 4.72 5.51 -12.41
C THR A 151 4.65 6.58 -13.50
N SER A 152 3.93 6.34 -14.61
CA SER A 152 3.60 7.48 -15.48
C SER A 152 2.58 8.39 -14.80
N GLN A 153 2.40 9.59 -15.35
CA GLN A 153 1.23 10.43 -15.04
C GLN A 153 -0.13 9.75 -15.34
N GLN A 154 -0.14 8.66 -16.12
CA GLN A 154 -1.33 7.80 -16.35
C GLN A 154 -1.30 6.53 -15.49
N GLN A 155 -0.44 6.48 -14.48
CA GLN A 155 -0.33 5.42 -13.47
C GLN A 155 0.03 4.04 -14.04
N SER A 156 0.62 3.99 -15.23
CA SER A 156 1.23 2.76 -15.73
C SER A 156 2.55 2.52 -15.01
N HIS A 157 2.78 1.31 -14.49
CA HIS A 157 4.10 0.93 -13.99
C HIS A 157 5.16 1.08 -15.07
N LYS A 158 6.31 1.63 -14.68
CA LYS A 158 7.48 1.78 -15.54
C LYS A 158 8.55 0.77 -15.16
N LYS A 159 9.66 0.78 -15.91
CA LYS A 159 10.80 -0.08 -15.63
C LYS A 159 11.29 0.26 -14.22
N SER A 160 11.30 -0.76 -13.35
CA SER A 160 11.79 -0.58 -11.99
C SER A 160 13.29 -0.32 -11.97
N ILE A 161 13.76 0.42 -10.98
CA ILE A 161 15.17 0.76 -10.79
C ILE A 161 15.62 0.20 -9.44
N LEU A 162 16.77 -0.46 -9.42
CA LEU A 162 17.43 -0.90 -8.18
C LEU A 162 18.29 0.26 -7.68
N MET A 163 18.04 0.70 -6.46
CA MET A 163 18.90 1.62 -5.72
C MET A 163 19.72 0.81 -4.72
N GLU A 164 20.99 1.17 -4.58
CA GLU A 164 21.92 0.58 -3.63
C GLU A 164 22.63 1.69 -2.86
N ASN A 165 22.78 1.52 -1.56
CA ASN A 165 23.52 2.43 -0.69
C ASN A 165 24.56 1.63 0.11
N THR A 166 25.82 2.04 0.01
CA THR A 166 26.97 1.35 0.62
C THR A 166 27.05 1.54 2.13
N ALA A 167 26.43 2.58 2.69
CA ALA A 167 26.31 2.80 4.12
C ALA A 167 25.21 1.92 4.77
N GLY A 168 24.43 1.20 3.97
CA GLY A 168 23.44 0.22 4.43
C GLY A 168 22.04 0.79 4.70
N GLN A 169 21.85 2.10 4.55
CA GLN A 169 20.57 2.78 4.73
C GLN A 169 20.51 4.05 3.88
N PHE A 170 19.30 4.47 3.51
CA PHE A 170 19.06 5.74 2.83
C PHE A 170 18.57 6.78 3.82
N SER A 171 19.19 7.97 3.83
CA SER A 171 18.58 9.12 4.53
C SER A 171 17.31 9.58 3.81
N GLY A 172 16.40 10.28 4.50
CA GLY A 172 15.17 10.76 3.86
C GLY A 172 15.45 11.71 2.68
N ARG A 173 16.44 12.60 2.80
CA ARG A 173 16.85 13.53 1.73
C ARG A 173 17.40 12.80 0.52
N GLU A 174 18.35 11.88 0.75
CA GLU A 174 18.96 11.08 -0.31
C GLU A 174 17.90 10.23 -1.03
N LEU A 175 17.01 9.58 -0.27
CA LEU A 175 15.93 8.76 -0.82
C LEU A 175 15.01 9.60 -1.71
N MET A 176 14.59 10.77 -1.23
CA MET A 176 13.72 11.67 -2.00
C MET A 176 14.43 12.22 -3.25
N LEU A 177 15.71 12.61 -3.14
CA LEU A 177 16.50 13.06 -4.28
C LEU A 177 16.50 12.01 -5.39
N GLN A 178 16.87 10.77 -5.06
CA GLN A 178 16.91 9.67 -6.00
C GLN A 178 15.52 9.36 -6.58
N CYS A 179 14.46 9.41 -5.78
CA CYS A 179 13.10 9.20 -6.26
C CYS A 179 12.65 10.28 -7.24
N PHE A 180 12.97 11.56 -6.99
CA PHE A 180 12.68 12.64 -7.95
C PHE A 180 13.45 12.46 -9.26
N VAL A 181 14.75 12.12 -9.19
CA VAL A 181 15.56 11.82 -10.37
C VAL A 181 14.90 10.72 -11.20
N ILE A 182 14.58 9.58 -10.56
CA ILE A 182 13.92 8.42 -11.18
C ILE A 182 12.58 8.80 -11.82
N GLN A 183 11.75 9.54 -11.10
CA GLN A 183 10.39 9.84 -11.52
C GLN A 183 10.37 10.89 -12.64
N SER A 184 11.36 11.80 -12.69
CA SER A 184 11.44 12.90 -13.65
C SER A 184 11.44 12.43 -15.10
N GLU A 185 12.02 11.27 -15.39
CA GLU A 185 12.03 10.64 -16.73
C GLU A 185 10.62 10.31 -17.24
N TYR A 186 9.65 10.16 -16.34
CA TYR A 186 8.30 9.71 -16.64
C TYR A 186 7.24 10.81 -16.47
N VAL A 187 7.65 12.02 -16.07
CA VAL A 187 6.81 13.20 -16.00
C VAL A 187 6.98 14.00 -17.29
N LYS A 188 5.87 14.10 -18.05
CA LYS A 188 5.79 14.82 -19.31
C LYS A 188 5.08 16.16 -19.08
N PRO A 189 5.73 17.32 -19.29
CA PRO A 189 5.12 18.63 -19.10
C PRO A 189 3.84 18.84 -19.90
N GLU A 190 3.76 18.21 -21.08
CA GLU A 190 2.63 18.29 -21.98
C GLU A 190 1.41 17.46 -21.54
N LYS A 191 1.58 16.58 -20.54
CA LYS A 191 0.50 15.75 -20.01
C LYS A 191 -0.02 16.32 -18.70
N LEU A 192 -1.34 16.31 -18.56
CA LEU A 192 -1.98 16.60 -17.27
C LEU A 192 -1.48 15.60 -16.22
N TYR A 193 -0.96 16.14 -15.13
CA TYR A 193 -0.42 15.38 -14.03
C TYR A 193 -1.52 14.54 -13.36
N PHE A 194 -1.26 13.24 -13.12
CA PHE A 194 -2.22 12.25 -12.62
C PHE A 194 -3.58 12.21 -13.35
N SER A 195 -3.59 12.42 -14.67
CA SER A 195 -4.79 12.21 -15.48
C SER A 195 -5.10 10.70 -15.61
N ARG A 196 -5.75 10.11 -14.60
CA ARG A 196 -6.95 9.34 -14.92
C ARG A 196 -8.11 10.33 -14.92
N PHE A 197 -8.16 11.15 -15.97
CA PHE A 197 -9.45 11.62 -16.46
C PHE A 197 -9.92 10.52 -17.42
N ARG A 198 -10.62 9.52 -16.92
CA ARG A 198 -11.72 8.95 -17.69
C ARG A 198 -12.86 9.96 -17.55
N LEU A 199 -12.98 10.84 -18.55
CA LEU A 199 -14.28 11.40 -18.85
C LEU A 199 -15.20 10.21 -19.16
N ILE A 200 -15.96 9.76 -18.18
CA ILE A 200 -17.13 8.92 -18.44
C ILE A 200 -18.04 9.80 -19.31
N PRO A 201 -18.58 9.30 -20.44
CA PRO A 201 -19.62 10.04 -21.16
C PRO A 201 -20.69 10.44 -20.13
N ASN A 202 -20.91 11.76 -19.98
CA ASN A 202 -21.75 12.49 -19.00
C ASN A 202 -21.01 13.42 -18.01
N GLY A 203 -19.71 13.70 -18.18
CA GLY A 203 -19.08 14.91 -17.60
C GLY A 203 -18.83 14.89 -16.10
N ARG A 204 -18.60 13.72 -15.49
CA ARG A 204 -18.26 13.60 -14.07
C ARG A 204 -16.80 13.96 -13.81
N GLU A 205 -16.55 14.69 -12.73
CA GLU A 205 -15.21 14.97 -12.25
C GLU A 205 -14.62 13.66 -11.68
N GLU A 206 -13.50 13.21 -12.26
CA GLU A 206 -12.84 11.98 -11.83
C GLU A 206 -11.74 12.24 -10.79
N LYS A 207 -11.60 11.25 -9.91
CA LYS A 207 -10.58 11.07 -8.88
C LYS A 207 -9.19 11.52 -9.38
N ARG A 208 -8.65 12.60 -8.82
CA ARG A 208 -7.25 13.00 -9.05
C ARG A 208 -6.43 12.52 -7.87
N LEU A 209 -5.49 11.62 -8.13
CA LEU A 209 -4.39 11.45 -7.19
C LEU A 209 -3.63 12.77 -7.16
N SER A 210 -3.51 13.32 -5.96
CA SER A 210 -2.76 14.54 -5.70
C SER A 210 -1.52 14.21 -4.88
N GLY A 211 -0.59 15.14 -4.73
CA GLY A 211 0.55 14.93 -3.85
C GLY A 211 1.63 14.01 -4.43
N ILE A 212 2.53 13.59 -3.55
CA ILE A 212 3.54 12.56 -3.79
C ILE A 212 3.57 11.57 -2.63
N GLY A 213 4.10 10.37 -2.87
CA GLY A 213 4.30 9.38 -1.82
C GLY A 213 4.97 8.13 -2.32
N MET A 214 5.54 7.36 -1.40
CA MET A 214 6.17 6.07 -1.66
C MET A 214 5.42 4.97 -0.91
N TYR A 215 5.07 3.91 -1.61
CA TYR A 215 4.23 2.83 -1.05
C TYR A 215 4.86 1.48 -1.26
N ARG A 216 4.88 0.68 -0.19
CA ARG A 216 5.33 -0.71 -0.22
C ARG A 216 4.53 -1.46 -1.28
N LEU A 217 5.23 -2.14 -2.18
CA LEU A 217 4.62 -2.96 -3.23
C LEU A 217 4.82 -4.45 -2.96
N GLY A 218 6.02 -4.83 -2.53
CA GLY A 218 6.43 -6.22 -2.65
C GLY A 218 7.91 -6.47 -2.42
N ILE A 219 8.38 -7.51 -3.11
CA ILE A 219 9.79 -7.81 -3.30
C ILE A 219 10.09 -7.96 -4.80
N LYS A 220 11.31 -7.63 -5.22
CA LYS A 220 11.83 -7.94 -6.55
C LYS A 220 13.27 -8.44 -6.42
N GLY A 221 13.51 -9.68 -6.84
CA GLY A 221 14.81 -10.31 -6.65
C GLY A 221 15.23 -10.44 -5.17
N ASN A 222 14.27 -10.73 -4.27
CA ASN A 222 14.43 -10.72 -2.81
C ASN A 222 14.78 -9.35 -2.20
N VAL A 223 14.63 -8.26 -2.96
CA VAL A 223 14.84 -6.90 -2.47
C VAL A 223 13.47 -6.24 -2.23
N PRO A 224 13.27 -5.58 -1.08
CA PRO A 224 12.17 -4.67 -0.82
C PRO A 224 11.82 -3.78 -2.03
N SER A 225 10.54 -3.74 -2.43
CA SER A 225 10.08 -2.85 -3.50
C SER A 225 9.00 -1.85 -3.07
N TYR A 226 9.07 -0.66 -3.67
CA TYR A 226 8.14 0.45 -3.49
C TYR A 226 7.73 1.01 -4.84
N TYR A 227 6.53 1.58 -4.95
CA TYR A 227 6.15 2.40 -6.10
C TYR A 227 5.98 3.86 -5.71
N LEU A 228 6.19 4.75 -6.68
CA LEU A 228 5.99 6.19 -6.53
C LEU A 228 4.55 6.54 -6.92
N GLY A 229 3.79 7.11 -5.98
CA GLY A 229 2.37 7.45 -6.12
C GLY A 229 2.09 8.89 -5.71
N GLY A 230 0.83 9.18 -5.36
CA GLY A 230 0.41 10.46 -4.78
C GLY A 230 0.49 10.46 -3.25
N GLU A 231 -0.13 11.44 -2.60
CA GLU A 231 -0.30 11.52 -1.13
C GLU A 231 -1.08 10.33 -0.55
N MET A 232 -1.95 9.75 -1.37
CA MET A 232 -2.67 8.50 -1.10
C MET A 232 -2.19 7.41 -2.05
N SER A 233 -2.36 6.17 -1.61
CA SER A 233 -1.97 5.03 -2.42
C SER A 233 -3.01 4.78 -3.53
N MET A 234 -2.59 4.14 -4.63
CA MET A 234 -3.51 3.79 -5.73
C MET A 234 -4.71 2.97 -5.27
N MET A 235 -4.48 2.02 -4.38
CA MET A 235 -5.53 1.14 -3.89
C MET A 235 -6.50 1.87 -2.95
N GLU A 236 -5.97 2.73 -2.08
CA GLU A 236 -6.77 3.56 -1.18
C GLU A 236 -7.74 4.44 -1.98
N LEU A 237 -7.22 5.10 -3.03
CA LEU A 237 -8.04 5.86 -3.97
C LEU A 237 -9.15 5.01 -4.61
N GLU A 238 -8.86 3.76 -4.98
CA GLU A 238 -9.84 2.85 -5.59
C GLU A 238 -10.87 2.32 -4.58
N SER A 239 -10.54 2.24 -3.28
CA SER A 239 -11.39 1.68 -2.23
C SER A 239 -12.30 2.67 -1.49
N GLU A 240 -12.03 3.97 -1.52
CA GLU A 240 -12.84 4.94 -0.77
C GLU A 240 -14.21 5.21 -1.43
N ASN A 241 -15.27 4.73 -0.78
CA ASN A 241 -16.67 4.90 -1.21
C ASN A 241 -17.13 6.37 -1.27
N ASN A 242 -16.67 7.23 -0.35
CA ASN A 242 -17.01 8.65 -0.37
C ASN A 242 -16.34 9.41 -1.54
N LEU A 243 -15.34 8.80 -2.18
CA LEU A 243 -14.73 9.26 -3.41
C LEU A 243 -15.35 8.56 -4.64
N ILE A 244 -16.23 7.57 -4.46
CA ILE A 244 -17.04 6.98 -5.53
C ILE A 244 -18.19 7.96 -5.78
N VAL A 245 -18.10 8.70 -6.88
CA VAL A 245 -19.21 9.55 -7.34
C VAL A 245 -20.36 8.64 -7.76
N GLU A 246 -21.41 8.57 -6.94
CA GLU A 246 -22.62 7.80 -7.23
C GLU A 246 -23.30 8.24 -8.53
N LYS A 247 -24.18 7.37 -9.05
CA LYS A 247 -24.84 7.59 -10.35
C LYS A 247 -25.93 8.64 -10.35
#